data_AF-A0A5J5U9F1-F1
#
_entry.id   AF-A0A5J5U9F1-F1
#
_cell.length_a   1.000
_cell.length_b   1.000
_cell.length_c   1.000
_cell.angle_alpha   90.00
_cell.angle_beta   90.00
_cell.angle_gamma   90.00
#
_symmetry.space_group_name_H-M   'P 1'
#
loop_
_entity.id
_entity.type
_entity.pdbx_description
1 polymer ?
#
loop_
_entity_poly.entity_id
_entity_poly.type
_entity_poly.pdbx_seq_one_letter_code
_entity_poly.pdbx_strand_id
1 'polypeptide(L)'
;MEIINDAEKAAEKDIWSLMQFTENLRRQYGKEPYSMEILLKKLYVRRMAADLGINRIYASGKMVGMETRMSKRVFKLMTDSMISDVHRNSLIFEGGQIRAELLLELPREQLLNWIFQCLAELHASLPALIKY
;
A
#
# COMPACT_ATOMS: atom_id res chain seq x y z
N MET A 1 -24.27 3.54 -4.13
CA MET A 1 -23.80 2.13 -4.13
C MET A 1 -23.03 1.80 -5.39
N GLU A 2 -23.44 2.27 -6.58
CA GLU A 2 -22.73 2.01 -7.85
C GLU A 2 -21.27 2.52 -7.87
N ILE A 3 -21.01 3.78 -7.49
CA ILE A 3 -19.64 4.34 -7.48
C ILE A 3 -18.67 3.53 -6.61
N ILE A 4 -19.13 3.04 -5.45
CA ILE A 4 -18.30 2.23 -4.55
C ILE A 4 -18.00 0.87 -5.17
N ASN A 5 -19.02 0.23 -5.76
CA ASN A 5 -18.87 -1.04 -6.46
C ASN A 5 -17.91 -0.92 -7.65
N ASP A 6 -17.99 0.18 -8.41
CA ASP A 6 -17.09 0.42 -9.54
C ASP A 6 -15.65 0.67 -9.09
N ALA A 7 -15.45 1.36 -7.95
CA ALA A 7 -14.15 1.51 -7.33
C ALA A 7 -13.57 0.16 -6.89
N GLU A 8 -14.40 -0.69 -6.28
CA GLU A 8 -14.00 -2.05 -5.86
C GLU A 8 -13.61 -2.92 -7.06
N LYS A 9 -14.43 -2.95 -8.12
CA LYS A 9 -14.11 -3.66 -9.37
C LYS A 9 -12.83 -3.15 -10.03
N ALA A 10 -12.62 -1.82 -10.04
CA ALA A 10 -11.40 -1.23 -10.57
C ALA A 10 -10.18 -1.68 -9.76
N ALA A 11 -10.29 -1.71 -8.43
CA ALA A 11 -9.26 -2.22 -7.54
C ALA A 11 -9.02 -3.73 -7.72
N GLU A 12 -10.05 -4.54 -7.93
CA GLU A 12 -9.89 -5.98 -8.16
C GLU A 12 -9.07 -6.27 -9.43
N LYS A 13 -9.27 -5.46 -10.46
CA LYS A 13 -8.62 -5.63 -11.76
C LYS A 13 -7.12 -5.37 -11.69
N ASP A 14 -6.71 -4.14 -11.40
CA ASP A 14 -5.31 -3.73 -11.29
C ASP A 14 -5.17 -2.29 -10.74
N ILE A 15 -3.96 -1.91 -10.34
CA ILE A 15 -3.66 -0.57 -9.81
C ILE A 15 -3.97 0.55 -10.82
N TRP A 16 -3.75 0.30 -12.11
CA TRP A 16 -3.96 1.29 -13.16
C TRP A 16 -5.43 1.61 -13.35
N SER A 17 -6.28 0.59 -13.34
CA SER A 17 -7.74 0.70 -13.42
C SER A 17 -8.28 1.49 -12.23
N LEU A 18 -7.76 1.26 -11.02
CA LEU A 18 -8.11 2.05 -9.83
C LEU A 18 -7.66 3.52 -9.97
N MET A 19 -6.46 3.77 -10.49
CA MET A 19 -5.98 5.13 -10.76
C MET A 19 -6.87 5.87 -11.76
N GLN A 20 -7.20 5.23 -12.88
CA GLN A 20 -8.10 5.79 -13.89
C GLN A 20 -9.49 6.07 -13.32
N PHE A 21 -10.02 5.16 -12.50
CA PHE A 21 -11.28 5.39 -11.80
C PHE A 21 -11.22 6.64 -10.93
N THR A 22 -10.19 6.78 -10.08
CA THR A 22 -10.05 7.95 -9.20
C THR A 22 -9.87 9.25 -9.95
N GLU A 23 -9.09 9.25 -11.03
CA GLU A 23 -8.90 10.43 -11.87
C GLU A 23 -10.21 10.84 -12.57
N ASN A 24 -10.98 9.87 -13.07
CA ASN A 24 -12.28 10.14 -13.69
C ASN A 24 -13.29 10.68 -12.68
N LEU A 25 -13.32 10.11 -11.47
CA LEU A 25 -14.16 10.59 -10.37
C LEU A 25 -13.82 12.07 -10.06
N ARG A 26 -12.53 12.38 -9.95
CA ARG A 26 -12.02 13.73 -9.71
C ARG A 26 -12.40 14.71 -10.81
N ARG A 27 -12.29 14.30 -12.07
CA ARG A 27 -12.65 15.13 -13.24
C ARG A 27 -14.14 15.43 -13.30
N GLN A 28 -14.98 14.46 -12.93
CA GLN A 28 -16.44 14.61 -13.01
C GLN A 28 -17.03 15.37 -11.83
N TYR A 29 -16.55 15.11 -10.61
CA TYR A 29 -17.18 15.58 -9.38
C TYR A 29 -16.30 16.53 -8.56
N GLY A 30 -15.06 16.79 -8.98
CA GLY A 30 -14.11 17.57 -8.21
C GLY A 30 -13.56 16.80 -7.01
N LYS A 31 -13.27 17.52 -5.91
CA LYS A 31 -12.70 16.88 -4.71
C LYS A 31 -13.67 15.92 -4.05
N GLU A 32 -13.20 14.69 -3.88
CA GLU A 32 -13.92 13.65 -3.17
C GLU A 32 -14.20 14.09 -1.73
N PRO A 33 -15.40 13.83 -1.20
CA PRO A 33 -15.66 13.96 0.21
C PRO A 33 -14.68 13.11 1.02
N TYR A 34 -14.39 13.55 2.23
CA TYR A 34 -13.41 12.93 3.10
C TYR A 34 -13.61 11.41 3.33
N SER A 35 -14.87 10.97 3.47
CA SER A 35 -15.21 9.54 3.61
C SER A 35 -14.82 8.71 2.38
N MET A 36 -14.97 9.29 1.19
CA MET A 36 -14.59 8.66 -0.08
C MET A 36 -13.06 8.62 -0.22
N GLU A 37 -12.35 9.65 0.23
CA GLU A 37 -10.88 9.65 0.27
C GLU A 37 -10.34 8.48 1.11
N ILE A 38 -10.90 8.26 2.31
CA ILE A 38 -10.53 7.11 3.16
C ILE A 38 -10.82 5.79 2.45
N LEU A 39 -11.98 5.66 1.82
CA LEU A 39 -12.38 4.44 1.12
C LEU A 39 -11.42 4.13 -0.03
N LEU A 40 -11.14 5.11 -0.88
CA LEU A 40 -10.19 4.96 -2.00
C LEU A 40 -8.80 4.58 -1.49
N LYS A 41 -8.33 5.23 -0.42
CA LYS A 41 -7.04 4.90 0.20
C LYS A 41 -6.97 3.46 0.69
N LYS A 42 -8.06 2.93 1.28
CA LYS A 42 -8.16 1.51 1.65
C LYS A 42 -8.12 0.59 0.43
N LEU A 43 -8.76 0.96 -0.68
CA LEU A 43 -8.70 0.18 -1.93
C LEU A 43 -7.30 0.15 -2.51
N TYR A 44 -6.60 1.29 -2.53
CA TYR A 44 -5.20 1.36 -2.93
C TYR A 44 -4.31 0.47 -2.06
N VAL A 45 -4.43 0.55 -0.73
CA VAL A 45 -3.70 -0.31 0.20
C VAL A 45 -3.95 -1.78 -0.10
N ARG A 46 -5.21 -2.19 -0.27
CA ARG A 46 -5.58 -3.58 -0.59
C ARG A 46 -4.99 -4.04 -1.93
N ARG A 47 -5.06 -3.21 -2.98
CA ARG A 47 -4.54 -3.53 -4.30
C ARG A 47 -3.02 -3.67 -4.29
N MET A 48 -2.32 -2.69 -3.74
CA MET A 48 -0.86 -2.71 -3.67
C MET A 48 -0.37 -3.86 -2.80
N ALA A 49 -1.04 -4.14 -1.68
CA ALA A 49 -0.73 -5.31 -0.86
C ALA A 49 -0.85 -6.61 -1.66
N ALA A 50 -1.93 -6.79 -2.43
CA ALA A 50 -2.11 -7.96 -3.28
C ALA A 50 -1.02 -8.08 -4.36
N ASP A 51 -0.64 -6.97 -5.01
CA ASP A 51 0.45 -6.94 -6.00
C ASP A 51 1.81 -7.32 -5.40
N LEU A 52 2.03 -6.97 -4.12
CA LEU A 52 3.22 -7.29 -3.34
C LEU A 52 3.18 -8.68 -2.68
N GLY A 53 2.13 -9.45 -2.92
CA GLY A 53 1.94 -10.76 -2.30
C GLY A 53 1.69 -10.71 -0.79
N ILE A 54 1.27 -9.55 -0.26
CA ILE A 54 0.89 -9.34 1.14
C ILE A 54 -0.55 -9.82 1.32
N ASN A 55 -0.77 -10.82 2.18
CA ASN A 55 -2.09 -11.41 2.42
C ASN A 55 -2.76 -10.91 3.71
N ARG A 56 -1.99 -10.32 4.63
CA ARG A 56 -2.51 -9.78 5.88
C ARG A 56 -1.67 -8.59 6.34
N ILE A 57 -2.35 -7.53 6.75
CA ILE A 57 -1.76 -6.36 7.40
C ILE A 57 -2.38 -6.26 8.79
N TYR A 58 -1.55 -6.09 9.82
CA TYR A 58 -2.00 -5.88 11.18
C TYR A 58 -1.14 -4.83 11.88
N ALA A 59 -1.71 -4.21 12.91
CA ALA A 59 -0.99 -3.31 13.79
C ALA A 59 -1.22 -3.74 15.25
N SER A 60 -0.18 -3.65 16.06
CA SER A 60 -0.21 -3.97 17.49
C SER A 60 0.70 -2.98 18.22
N GLY A 61 0.08 -2.01 18.91
CA GLY A 61 0.80 -0.88 19.50
C GLY A 61 1.59 -0.12 18.43
N LYS A 62 2.92 -0.06 18.61
CA LYS A 62 3.83 0.62 17.68
C LYS A 62 4.27 -0.23 16.48
N MET A 63 3.91 -1.52 16.46
CA MET A 63 4.36 -2.44 15.41
C MET A 63 3.32 -2.56 14.31
N VAL A 64 3.77 -2.48 13.06
CA VAL A 64 3.00 -2.86 11.86
C VAL A 64 3.62 -4.12 11.27
N GLY A 65 2.80 -5.14 11.05
CA GLY A 65 3.21 -6.39 10.42
C GLY A 65 2.44 -6.65 9.14
N MET A 66 3.14 -7.12 8.12
CA MET A 66 2.61 -7.45 6.80
C MET A 66 3.08 -8.85 6.42
N GLU A 67 2.20 -9.84 6.55
CA GLU A 67 2.48 -11.21 6.11
C GLU A 67 2.54 -11.26 4.58
N THR A 68 3.61 -11.81 4.04
CA THR A 68 3.84 -11.83 2.59
C THR A 68 4.42 -13.16 2.12
N ARG A 69 4.13 -13.52 0.87
CA ARG A 69 4.77 -14.65 0.18
C ARG A 69 6.12 -14.28 -0.44
N MET A 70 6.53 -13.02 -0.34
CA MET A 70 7.80 -12.51 -0.82
C MET A 70 8.97 -13.21 -0.11
N SER A 71 10.05 -13.49 -0.85
CA SER A 71 11.30 -13.97 -0.25
C SER A 71 12.13 -12.81 0.29
N LYS A 72 13.03 -13.09 1.23
CA LYS A 72 14.01 -12.10 1.73
C LYS A 72 14.83 -11.45 0.60
N ARG A 73 15.12 -12.20 -0.46
CA ARG A 73 15.86 -11.69 -1.64
C ARG A 73 15.05 -10.65 -2.41
N VAL A 74 13.78 -10.95 -2.69
CA VAL A 74 12.88 -10.02 -3.39
C VAL A 74 12.66 -8.77 -2.53
N PHE A 75 12.43 -8.94 -1.22
CA PHE A 75 12.32 -7.81 -0.30
C PHE A 75 13.54 -6.90 -0.37
N LYS A 76 14.75 -7.47 -0.29
CA LYS A 76 15.99 -6.70 -0.36
C LYS A 76 16.12 -5.92 -1.67
N LEU A 77 15.85 -6.56 -2.82
CA LEU A 77 15.90 -5.88 -4.13
C LEU A 77 14.94 -4.68 -4.18
N MET A 78 13.74 -4.84 -3.64
CA MET A 78 12.76 -3.76 -3.60
C MET A 78 13.21 -2.63 -2.69
N THR A 79 13.63 -2.94 -1.45
CA THR A 79 14.11 -1.93 -0.50
C THR A 79 15.35 -1.19 -0.98
N ASP A 80 16.27 -1.87 -1.68
CA ASP A 80 17.48 -1.26 -2.24
C ASP A 80 17.14 -0.26 -3.37
N SER A 81 15.98 -0.40 -4.02
CA SER A 81 15.48 0.51 -5.06
C SER A 81 14.50 1.59 -4.59
N MET A 82 14.09 1.57 -3.31
CA MET A 82 13.21 2.59 -2.75
C MET A 82 13.91 3.96 -2.72
N ILE A 83 13.15 5.02 -3.03
CA ILE A 83 13.67 6.39 -3.02
C ILE A 83 13.70 6.93 -1.59
N SER A 84 12.68 6.61 -0.78
CA SER A 84 12.57 7.12 0.58
C SER A 84 13.43 6.32 1.57
N ASP A 85 14.52 6.93 2.04
CA ASP A 85 15.37 6.36 3.10
C ASP A 85 14.58 6.11 4.40
N VAL A 86 13.61 6.98 4.73
CA VAL A 86 12.78 6.85 5.94
C VAL A 86 11.98 5.56 5.89
N HIS A 87 11.30 5.29 4.79
CA HIS A 87 10.52 4.05 4.63
C HIS A 87 11.45 2.85 4.55
N ARG A 88 12.52 2.91 3.74
CA ARG A 88 13.50 1.83 3.62
C ARG A 88 14.05 1.39 4.96
N ASN A 89 14.50 2.35 5.77
CA ASN A 89 15.16 2.06 7.05
C ASN A 89 14.16 1.62 8.15
N SER A 90 12.86 1.85 7.96
CA SER A 90 11.82 1.40 8.89
C SER A 90 11.37 -0.05 8.66
N LEU A 91 11.71 -0.66 7.52
CA LEU A 91 11.22 -1.98 7.12
C LEU A 91 12.25 -3.07 7.39
N ILE A 92 11.80 -4.14 8.05
CA ILE A 92 12.60 -5.33 8.33
C ILE A 92 11.84 -6.55 7.81
N PHE A 93 12.54 -7.49 7.18
CA PHE A 93 11.97 -8.76 6.77
C PHE A 93 12.39 -9.89 7.72
N GLU A 94 11.42 -10.45 8.43
CA GLU A 94 11.63 -11.50 9.42
C GLU A 94 10.42 -12.46 9.45
N GLY A 95 10.67 -13.77 9.51
CA GLY A 95 9.61 -14.76 9.70
C GLY A 95 8.53 -14.80 8.62
N GLY A 96 8.86 -14.43 7.37
CA GLY A 96 7.87 -14.34 6.29
C GLY A 96 6.97 -13.09 6.35
N GLN A 97 7.38 -12.08 7.12
CA GLN A 97 6.67 -10.84 7.30
C GLN A 97 7.58 -9.65 7.03
N ILE A 98 7.00 -8.59 6.46
CA ILE A 98 7.59 -7.25 6.49
C ILE A 98 7.08 -6.58 7.77
N ARG A 99 7.99 -6.10 8.61
CA ARG A 99 7.71 -5.45 9.88
C ARG A 99 8.22 -4.03 9.87
N ALA A 100 7.49 -3.15 10.54
CA ALA A 100 7.95 -1.80 10.85
C ALA A 100 7.61 -1.44 12.29
N GLU A 101 8.58 -0.84 12.98
CA GLU A 101 8.39 -0.25 14.30
C GLU A 101 8.26 1.27 14.15
N LEU A 102 7.11 1.79 14.58
CA LEU A 102 6.81 3.21 14.58
C LEU A 102 7.35 3.85 15.87
N LEU A 103 7.69 5.13 15.83
CA LEU A 103 8.13 5.88 17.02
C LEU A 103 7.04 5.92 18.11
N LEU A 104 5.79 6.03 17.68
CA LEU A 104 4.59 6.04 18.50
C LEU A 104 3.46 5.28 17.83
N GLU A 105 2.48 4.84 18.62
CA GLU A 105 1.27 4.25 18.09
C GLU A 105 0.44 5.34 17.39
N LEU A 106 0.17 5.13 16.11
CA LEU A 106 -0.54 6.11 15.29
C LEU A 106 -2.06 5.93 15.41
N PRO A 107 -2.84 7.04 15.46
CA PRO A 107 -4.28 6.99 15.23
C PRO A 107 -4.62 6.30 13.91
N ARG A 108 -5.80 5.66 13.83
CA ARG A 108 -6.21 4.79 12.71
C ARG A 108 -5.98 5.38 11.32
N GLU A 109 -6.24 6.67 11.13
CA GLU A 109 -6.08 7.33 9.83
C GLU A 109 -4.63 7.66 9.50
N GLN A 110 -3.86 8.09 10.49
CA GLN A 110 -2.41 8.31 10.33
C GLN A 110 -1.71 6.99 10.02
N LEU A 111 -2.14 5.91 10.68
CA LEU A 111 -1.69 4.55 10.37
C LEU A 111 -2.05 4.14 8.94
N LEU A 112 -3.28 4.38 8.49
CA LEU A 112 -3.69 4.10 7.11
C LEU A 112 -2.85 4.89 6.10
N ASN A 113 -2.58 6.17 6.37
CA ASN A 113 -1.73 6.99 5.52
C ASN A 113 -0.29 6.46 5.46
N TRP A 114 0.26 6.09 6.61
CA TRP A 114 1.60 5.52 6.70
C TRP A 114 1.71 4.20 5.93
N ILE A 115 0.74 3.29 6.11
CA ILE A 115 0.68 2.02 5.37
C ILE A 115 0.55 2.29 3.86
N PHE A 116 -0.31 3.23 3.46
CA PHE A 116 -0.45 3.62 2.06
C PHE A 116 0.87 4.10 1.46
N GLN A 117 1.60 4.99 2.14
CA GLN A 117 2.90 5.49 1.66
C GLN A 117 3.96 4.39 1.59
N CYS A 118 4.04 3.55 2.62
CA CYS A 118 4.94 2.40 2.67
C CYS A 118 4.70 1.43 1.50
N LEU A 119 3.45 1.06 1.25
CA LEU A 119 3.09 0.18 0.14
C LEU A 119 3.28 0.84 -1.22
N ALA A 120 3.05 2.15 -1.34
CA ALA A 120 3.29 2.89 -2.58
C ALA A 120 4.78 2.88 -2.97
N GLU A 121 5.68 3.08 -2.02
CA GLU A 121 7.13 3.02 -2.25
C GLU A 121 7.60 1.60 -2.63
N LEU A 122 7.08 0.57 -1.93
CA LEU A 122 7.33 -0.83 -2.29
C LEU A 122 6.78 -1.13 -3.69
N HIS A 123 5.55 -0.73 -4.00
CA HIS A 123 4.93 -0.96 -5.30
C HIS A 123 5.69 -0.27 -6.43
N ALA A 124 6.12 0.98 -6.23
CA ALA A 124 6.96 1.72 -7.17
C ALA A 124 8.33 1.05 -7.44
N SER A 125 8.77 0.17 -6.53
CA SER A 125 10.00 -0.62 -6.65
C SER A 125 9.82 -1.91 -7.44
N LEU A 126 8.59 -2.32 -7.78
CA LEU A 126 8.32 -3.54 -8.57
C LEU A 126 9.10 -3.61 -9.90
N PRO A 127 9.26 -2.53 -10.68
CA PRO A 127 10.05 -2.58 -11.92
C PRO A 127 11.52 -2.99 -11.72
N ALA A 128 12.08 -2.83 -10.52
CA ALA A 128 13.43 -3.29 -10.22
C ALA A 128 13.56 -4.83 -10.29
N LEU A 129 12.46 -5.56 -10.12
CA LEU A 129 12.44 -7.02 -10.21
C LEU A 129 12.56 -7.56 -11.64
N ILE A 130 12.22 -6.75 -12.65
CA ILE A 130 12.29 -7.14 -14.06
C ILE A 130 13.74 -7.07 -14.60
N LYS A 131 14.61 -6.32 -13.91
CA LYS A 131 16.01 -6.13 -14.30
C LYS A 131 16.95 -7.27 -13.87
N TYR A 132 16.43 -8.28 -13.16
CA TYR A 132 17.18 -9.40 -12.59
C TYR A 132 16.53 -10.74 -12.93
#